data_AF-A0A484NKK3-F1
#
_entry.id   AF-A0A484NKK3-F1
#
_cell.length_a   1.000
_cell.length_b   1.000
_cell.length_c   1.000
_cell.angle_alpha   90.00
_cell.angle_beta   90.00
_cell.angle_gamma   90.00
#
_symmetry.space_group_name_H-M   'P 1'
#
loop_
_entity.id
_entity.type
_entity.pdbx_description
1 polymer ?
#
loop_
_entity_poly.entity_id
_entity_poly.type
_entity_poly.pdbx_seq_one_letter_code
_entity_poly.pdbx_strand_id
1 'polypeptide(L)'
;MDNEPLTRGEFDEYKKKVTVILQEYFENDDKSSTASELRELGMPFFSFYFVKKLVSMAMDRHDKEKEMAALLLSSLYAHLIQPSQVYKGFAKLLESVDDLIVDIPDAVDVLALFIARAVVDDILPPAFLSKSAASLPPENRNGVEVINRAGKSYLSAPLHAEVIERRWGGSRGRTVEDLKGKINGLLKEYAVSGDKKEAFRIIKDLNVPYFHHEIVKRSVIASMERPQDEARVFDLLKTAAEQGLINSSQISKGFGRIIESVDDLSLDIPNAKAILQLRISRAASDGWLSASSLPPIFPTHSGHQNAPDPAALSHFKTKAQSMIQEYFLTGDISEVSRCLESENGSCSPELNAIFIKKLVGLAMDRKNREKEMASVLLSSLCFPTDDAVSGFTMLIEAADDTALDIPAAAENLAMFLARAVVDEVLAPQHLEEIGIRLQGAGNTTRVVETARSLLGAKMSGERILRCWGGGGSGAGNGWTTTEDVKEKMKILLEEFESGGDSREARRCIKELGMPFFHHEVVKKGVVMMMEKKGCEERVWGLLRECFGTGLVVTVNQMTKGFVRVGESLDDLVLDVPDAREQYRCYVDRAKMEGWLDASFTYIANS
;
A
#
# COMPACT_ATOMS: atom_id res chain seq x y z
N MET A 1 -14.19 44.74 3.30
CA MET A 1 -15.53 44.15 3.44
C MET A 1 -15.74 43.88 4.91
N ASP A 2 -16.47 44.81 5.52
CA ASP A 2 -17.44 44.67 6.61
C ASP A 2 -17.23 43.54 7.60
N ASN A 3 -16.77 43.93 8.79
CA ASN A 3 -16.74 43.12 9.99
C ASN A 3 -18.11 43.28 10.69
N GLU A 4 -19.15 42.65 10.14
CA GLU A 4 -20.44 42.53 10.83
C GLU A 4 -20.28 41.63 12.07
N PRO A 5 -20.85 41.99 13.22
CA PRO A 5 -20.80 41.14 14.40
C PRO A 5 -21.66 39.89 14.18
N LEU A 6 -21.00 38.75 13.99
CA LEU A 6 -21.60 37.41 13.93
C LEU A 6 -22.69 37.26 15.00
N THR A 7 -23.91 36.98 14.56
CA THR A 7 -25.08 36.92 15.43
C THR A 7 -25.18 35.56 16.13
N ARG A 8 -25.75 35.54 17.34
CA ARG A 8 -26.03 34.29 18.07
C ARG A 8 -26.90 33.31 17.25
N GLY A 9 -27.76 33.84 16.37
CA GLY A 9 -28.61 33.05 15.48
C GLY A 9 -27.83 32.26 14.43
N GLU A 10 -26.83 32.86 13.78
CA GLU A 10 -25.98 32.19 12.79
C GLU A 10 -25.18 31.05 13.41
N PHE A 11 -24.69 31.23 14.63
CA PHE A 11 -23.99 30.15 15.33
C PHE A 11 -24.93 28.99 15.65
N ASP A 12 -26.15 29.24 16.10
CA ASP A 12 -27.11 28.18 16.41
C ASP A 12 -27.59 27.43 15.15
N GLU A 13 -27.70 28.12 14.01
CA GLU A 13 -27.92 27.48 12.72
C GLU A 13 -26.74 26.60 12.28
N TYR A 14 -25.51 27.11 12.43
CA TYR A 14 -24.30 26.35 12.16
C TYR A 14 -24.23 25.06 12.98
N LYS A 15 -24.57 25.11 14.28
CA LYS A 15 -24.59 23.92 15.14
C LYS A 15 -25.54 22.84 14.64
N LYS A 16 -26.74 23.23 14.18
CA LYS A 16 -27.74 22.30 13.66
C LYS A 16 -27.22 21.62 12.39
N LYS A 17 -26.72 22.40 11.43
CA LYS A 17 -26.18 21.87 10.17
C LYS A 17 -25.00 20.94 10.40
N VAL A 18 -24.02 21.35 11.21
CA VAL A 18 -22.88 20.50 11.59
C VAL A 18 -23.31 19.18 12.22
N THR A 19 -24.36 19.19 13.06
CA THR A 19 -24.85 17.96 13.69
C THR A 19 -25.39 16.98 12.64
N VAL A 20 -26.10 17.47 11.62
CA VAL A 20 -26.62 16.64 10.53
C VAL A 20 -25.48 16.06 9.69
N ILE A 21 -24.55 16.92 9.24
CA ILE A 21 -23.38 16.51 8.44
C ILE A 21 -22.60 15.38 9.15
N LEU A 22 -22.39 15.52 10.47
CA LEU A 22 -21.66 14.54 11.26
C LEU A 22 -22.44 13.24 11.47
N GLN A 23 -23.77 13.31 11.59
CA GLN A 23 -24.62 12.10 11.66
C GLN A 23 -24.50 11.30 10.37
N GLU A 24 -24.64 11.97 9.21
CA GLU A 24 -24.49 11.34 7.90
C GLU A 24 -23.09 10.76 7.70
N TYR A 25 -22.04 11.50 8.09
CA TYR A 25 -20.66 11.02 8.02
C TYR A 25 -20.44 9.71 8.77
N PHE A 26 -20.98 9.58 9.99
CA PHE A 26 -20.82 8.34 10.76
C PHE A 26 -21.59 7.15 10.15
N GLU A 27 -22.58 7.39 9.29
CA GLU A 27 -23.31 6.34 8.59
C GLU A 27 -22.61 5.92 7.29
N ASN A 28 -22.00 6.85 6.55
CA ASN A 28 -21.47 6.61 5.20
C ASN A 28 -19.92 6.61 5.08
N ASP A 29 -19.19 7.13 6.07
CA ASP A 29 -17.74 7.34 6.05
C ASP A 29 -17.21 8.15 4.84
N ASP A 30 -18.06 9.01 4.25
CA ASP A 30 -17.69 9.83 3.10
C ASP A 30 -17.05 11.16 3.54
N LYS A 31 -15.71 11.15 3.59
CA LYS A 31 -14.88 12.32 3.91
C LYS A 31 -15.00 13.43 2.85
N SER A 32 -15.23 13.07 1.59
CA SER A 32 -15.27 14.04 0.47
C SER A 32 -16.58 14.81 0.47
N SER A 33 -17.71 14.12 0.71
CA SER A 33 -19.02 14.77 0.89
C SER A 33 -18.98 15.70 2.10
N THR A 34 -18.51 15.18 3.24
CA THR A 34 -18.37 15.96 4.49
C THR A 34 -17.53 17.22 4.30
N ALA A 35 -16.39 17.12 3.58
CA ALA A 35 -15.55 18.27 3.30
C ALA A 35 -16.23 19.31 2.38
N SER A 36 -17.03 18.86 1.42
CA SER A 36 -17.75 19.72 0.49
C SER A 36 -18.88 20.47 1.21
N GLU A 37 -19.70 19.76 1.97
CA GLU A 37 -20.80 20.34 2.75
C GLU A 37 -20.28 21.34 3.80
N LEU A 38 -19.19 20.99 4.51
CA LEU A 38 -18.58 21.91 5.48
C LEU A 38 -18.00 23.16 4.81
N ARG A 39 -17.50 23.05 3.58
CA ARG A 39 -17.03 24.21 2.78
C ARG A 39 -18.20 25.09 2.35
N GLU A 40 -19.31 24.49 1.94
CA GLU A 40 -20.54 25.19 1.54
C GLU A 40 -21.18 25.97 2.69
N LEU A 41 -21.02 25.52 3.93
CA LEU A 41 -21.45 26.29 5.10
C LEU A 41 -20.77 27.66 5.19
N GLY A 42 -19.57 27.85 4.62
CA GLY A 42 -18.93 29.16 4.49
C GLY A 42 -18.59 29.87 5.80
N MET A 43 -18.59 29.16 6.94
CA MET A 43 -18.40 29.74 8.28
C MET A 43 -17.12 29.23 9.00
N PRO A 44 -15.92 29.58 8.50
CA PRO A 44 -14.66 29.05 9.03
C PRO A 44 -14.34 29.49 10.47
N PHE A 45 -14.94 30.59 10.94
CA PHE A 45 -14.76 31.08 12.33
C PHE A 45 -15.43 30.19 13.39
N PHE A 46 -16.38 29.35 12.97
CA PHE A 46 -17.09 28.41 13.84
C PHE A 46 -16.56 26.98 13.74
N SER A 47 -15.51 26.71 12.95
CA SER A 47 -14.96 25.35 12.77
C SER A 47 -14.48 24.70 14.08
N PHE A 48 -14.15 25.48 15.11
CA PHE A 48 -13.89 24.92 16.45
C PHE A 48 -15.07 24.11 17.00
N TYR A 49 -16.31 24.51 16.68
CA TYR A 49 -17.51 23.78 17.08
C TYR A 49 -17.64 22.46 16.30
N PHE A 50 -17.29 22.44 15.01
CA PHE A 50 -17.24 21.20 14.23
C PHE A 50 -16.30 20.18 14.89
N VAL A 51 -15.08 20.60 15.23
CA VAL A 51 -14.10 19.75 15.93
C VAL A 51 -14.65 19.26 17.26
N LYS A 52 -15.18 20.17 18.09
CA LYS A 52 -15.81 19.80 19.38
C LYS A 52 -16.93 18.78 19.18
N LYS A 53 -17.83 19.03 18.23
CA LYS A 53 -19.02 18.21 18.01
C LYS A 53 -18.64 16.82 17.49
N LEU A 54 -17.74 16.74 16.51
CA LEU A 54 -17.24 15.50 15.94
C LEU A 54 -16.65 14.57 17.00
N VAL A 55 -15.71 15.08 17.80
CA VAL A 55 -15.07 14.28 18.86
C VAL A 55 -16.10 13.89 19.93
N SER A 56 -16.93 14.82 20.40
CA SER A 56 -17.94 14.50 21.43
C SER A 56 -18.94 13.43 20.98
N MET A 57 -19.36 13.45 19.71
CA MET A 57 -20.25 12.42 19.14
C MET A 57 -19.57 11.06 19.01
N ALA A 58 -18.27 11.04 18.72
CA ALA A 58 -17.50 9.80 18.61
C ALA A 58 -17.17 9.17 19.96
N MET A 59 -16.96 10.00 21.00
CA MET A 59 -16.61 9.52 22.34
C MET A 59 -17.70 8.62 22.95
N ASP A 60 -18.97 8.85 22.60
CA ASP A 60 -20.14 8.07 23.05
C ASP A 60 -20.41 6.81 22.18
N ARG A 61 -19.53 6.51 21.22
CA ARG A 61 -19.72 5.43 20.23
C ARG A 61 -18.60 4.38 20.29
N HIS A 62 -18.65 3.40 19.40
CA HIS A 62 -17.64 2.34 19.34
C HIS A 62 -16.31 2.86 18.77
N ASP A 63 -15.27 2.04 18.88
CA ASP A 63 -13.93 2.43 18.45
C ASP A 63 -13.86 2.75 16.94
N LYS A 64 -14.73 2.14 16.13
CA LYS A 64 -14.89 2.49 14.72
C LYS A 64 -15.18 3.97 14.53
N GLU A 65 -16.16 4.53 15.24
CA GLU A 65 -16.53 5.94 15.10
C GLU A 65 -15.45 6.86 15.69
N LYS A 66 -14.74 6.41 16.73
CA LYS A 66 -13.58 7.15 17.26
C LYS A 66 -12.46 7.27 16.24
N GLU A 67 -12.16 6.18 15.52
CA GLU A 67 -11.18 6.17 14.43
C GLU A 67 -11.65 7.03 13.24
N MET A 68 -12.92 6.92 12.83
CA MET A 68 -13.50 7.77 11.79
C MET A 68 -13.34 9.26 12.12
N ALA A 69 -13.60 9.66 13.36
CA ALA A 69 -13.43 11.04 13.79
C ALA A 69 -11.96 11.50 13.75
N ALA A 70 -11.02 10.67 14.20
CA ALA A 70 -9.59 11.00 14.12
C ALA A 70 -9.13 11.17 12.65
N LEU A 71 -9.51 10.23 11.78
CA LEU A 71 -9.15 10.27 10.36
C LEU A 71 -9.79 11.43 9.62
N LEU A 72 -11.05 11.77 9.91
CA LEU A 72 -11.72 12.93 9.32
C LEU A 72 -11.05 14.23 9.78
N LEU A 73 -10.70 14.37 11.07
CA LEU A 73 -9.98 15.55 11.54
C LEU A 73 -8.64 15.72 10.83
N SER A 74 -7.86 14.65 10.71
CA SER A 74 -6.59 14.64 9.97
C SER A 74 -6.82 15.02 8.50
N SER A 75 -7.85 14.44 7.86
CA SER A 75 -8.17 14.72 6.47
C SER A 75 -8.86 16.07 6.23
N LEU A 76 -9.17 16.87 7.26
CA LEU A 76 -9.71 18.23 7.16
C LEU A 76 -8.73 19.32 7.62
N TYR A 77 -7.65 18.92 8.29
CA TYR A 77 -6.65 19.81 8.88
C TYR A 77 -5.84 20.60 7.84
N ALA A 78 -5.54 21.86 8.15
CA ALA A 78 -4.72 22.81 7.39
C ALA A 78 -5.26 23.28 6.02
N HIS A 79 -6.16 22.53 5.38
CA HIS A 79 -6.79 22.94 4.11
C HIS A 79 -8.25 23.40 4.26
N LEU A 80 -9.02 22.84 5.20
CA LEU A 80 -10.40 23.28 5.46
C LEU A 80 -10.57 23.83 6.88
N ILE A 81 -9.97 23.18 7.89
CA ILE A 81 -9.99 23.62 9.28
C ILE A 81 -8.61 24.16 9.64
N GLN A 82 -8.56 25.45 9.99
CA GLN A 82 -7.33 26.11 10.41
C GLN A 82 -6.80 25.54 11.74
N PRO A 83 -5.47 25.46 11.95
CA PRO A 83 -4.91 24.91 13.18
C PRO A 83 -5.40 25.61 14.47
N SER A 84 -5.66 26.92 14.40
CA SER A 84 -6.21 27.68 15.53
C SER A 84 -7.64 27.25 15.91
N GLN A 85 -8.43 26.79 14.94
CA GLN A 85 -9.78 26.27 15.17
C GLN A 85 -9.74 24.87 15.78
N VAL A 86 -8.81 24.00 15.35
CA VAL A 86 -8.58 22.68 15.97
C VAL A 86 -8.14 22.85 17.43
N TYR A 87 -7.14 23.71 17.66
CA TYR A 87 -6.67 24.04 19.01
C TYR A 87 -7.84 24.51 19.90
N LYS A 88 -8.65 25.46 19.40
CA LYS A 88 -9.82 25.98 20.13
C LYS A 88 -10.89 24.90 20.36
N GLY A 89 -11.11 24.00 19.40
CA GLY A 89 -12.06 22.90 19.51
C GLY A 89 -11.70 21.94 20.64
N PHE A 90 -10.44 21.51 20.70
CA PHE A 90 -9.94 20.66 21.78
C PHE A 90 -9.90 21.37 23.14
N ALA A 91 -9.55 22.66 23.19
CA ALA A 91 -9.67 23.44 24.43
C ALA A 91 -11.12 23.49 24.93
N LYS A 92 -12.10 23.65 24.03
CA LYS A 92 -13.52 23.64 24.37
C LYS A 92 -14.08 22.26 24.74
N LEU A 93 -13.42 21.18 24.35
CA LEU A 93 -13.71 19.83 24.83
C LEU A 93 -13.23 19.65 26.27
N LEU A 94 -11.99 20.07 26.56
CA LEU A 94 -11.42 20.05 27.91
C LEU A 94 -12.27 20.84 28.91
N GLU A 95 -12.76 22.02 28.51
CA GLU A 95 -13.67 22.82 29.33
C GLU A 95 -14.99 22.10 29.66
N SER A 96 -15.47 21.21 28.79
CA SER A 96 -16.75 20.49 28.96
C SER A 96 -16.60 19.04 29.41
N VAL A 97 -15.43 18.61 29.89
CA VAL A 97 -15.22 17.23 30.34
C VAL A 97 -16.18 16.85 31.47
N ASP A 98 -16.41 17.77 32.41
CA ASP A 98 -17.32 17.52 33.54
C ASP A 98 -18.76 17.24 33.08
N ASP A 99 -19.20 17.92 32.01
CA ASP A 99 -20.52 17.66 31.40
C ASP A 99 -20.52 16.33 30.65
N LEU A 100 -19.45 16.02 29.91
CA LEU A 100 -19.33 14.81 29.10
C LEU A 100 -19.30 13.52 29.94
N ILE A 101 -18.76 13.57 31.16
CA ILE A 101 -18.70 12.40 32.07
C ILE A 101 -20.10 11.91 32.45
N VAL A 102 -21.10 12.81 32.46
CA VAL A 102 -22.48 12.46 32.81
C VAL A 102 -23.03 11.43 31.81
N ASP A 103 -22.72 11.59 30.53
CA ASP A 103 -23.20 10.71 29.46
C ASP A 103 -22.19 9.59 29.15
N ILE A 104 -20.88 9.84 29.33
CA ILE A 104 -19.79 8.93 28.95
C ILE A 104 -18.91 8.67 30.18
N PRO A 105 -19.11 7.55 30.92
CA PRO A 105 -18.38 7.27 32.15
C PRO A 105 -16.85 7.33 32.02
N ASP A 106 -16.32 6.91 30.86
CA ASP A 106 -14.88 6.89 30.56
C ASP A 106 -14.39 8.14 29.78
N ALA A 107 -15.14 9.25 29.81
CA ALA A 107 -14.84 10.45 29.00
C ALA A 107 -13.41 10.97 29.19
N VAL A 108 -12.85 10.85 30.40
CA VAL A 108 -11.48 11.26 30.72
C VAL A 108 -10.46 10.43 29.91
N ASP A 109 -10.60 9.12 29.89
CA ASP A 109 -9.69 8.22 29.18
C ASP A 109 -9.82 8.36 27.67
N VAL A 110 -11.05 8.43 27.17
CA VAL A 110 -11.33 8.54 25.74
C VAL A 110 -10.84 9.89 25.20
N LEU A 111 -11.08 11.00 25.91
CA LEU A 111 -10.61 12.32 25.47
C LEU A 111 -9.08 12.44 25.57
N ALA A 112 -8.47 11.87 26.61
CA ALA A 112 -7.01 11.84 26.73
C ALA A 112 -6.37 11.11 25.54
N LEU A 113 -6.98 10.00 25.11
CA LEU A 113 -6.54 9.27 23.94
C LEU A 113 -6.76 10.06 22.64
N PHE A 114 -7.88 10.77 22.49
CA PHE A 114 -8.11 11.67 21.33
C PHE A 114 -7.06 12.78 21.25
N ILE A 115 -6.70 13.39 22.38
CA ILE A 115 -5.65 14.42 22.43
C ILE A 115 -4.29 13.82 22.08
N ALA A 116 -3.96 12.64 22.62
CA ALA A 116 -2.71 11.97 22.28
C ALA A 116 -2.65 11.59 20.80
N ARG A 117 -3.74 11.09 20.22
CA ARG A 117 -3.88 10.81 18.78
C ARG A 117 -3.70 12.06 17.95
N ALA A 118 -4.35 13.16 18.34
CA ALA A 118 -4.22 14.44 17.66
C ALA A 118 -2.79 15.02 17.69
N VAL A 119 -2.03 14.76 18.75
CA VAL A 119 -0.60 15.12 18.82
C VAL A 119 0.25 14.23 17.91
N VAL A 120 -0.02 12.92 17.87
CA VAL A 120 0.67 11.97 16.97
C VAL A 120 0.40 12.27 15.49
N ASP A 121 -0.82 12.70 15.16
CA ASP A 121 -1.23 13.04 13.79
C ASP A 121 -0.78 14.44 13.35
N ASP A 122 0.02 15.14 14.16
CA ASP A 122 0.47 16.53 13.92
C ASP A 122 -0.66 17.56 13.72
N ILE A 123 -1.88 17.25 14.17
CA ILE A 123 -3.03 18.17 14.15
C ILE A 123 -3.13 19.04 15.41
N LEU A 124 -2.46 18.64 16.50
CA LEU A 124 -2.26 19.44 17.70
C LEU A 124 -0.78 19.50 18.08
N PRO A 125 -0.23 20.69 18.41
CA PRO A 125 1.15 20.78 18.87
C PRO A 125 1.30 20.16 20.28
N PRO A 126 2.44 19.51 20.61
CA PRO A 126 2.69 18.98 21.96
C PRO A 126 2.56 20.03 23.08
N ALA A 127 2.88 21.29 22.77
CA ALA A 127 2.72 22.44 23.68
C ALA A 127 1.26 22.74 24.05
N PHE A 128 0.27 22.12 23.38
CA PHE A 128 -1.14 22.20 23.76
C PHE A 128 -1.35 21.75 25.21
N LEU A 129 -0.69 20.68 25.66
CA LEU A 129 -0.88 20.14 27.01
C LEU A 129 -0.48 21.14 28.09
N SER A 130 0.69 21.75 27.97
CA SER A 130 1.20 22.72 28.96
C SER A 130 0.42 24.04 28.93
N LYS A 131 0.06 24.53 27.74
CA LYS A 131 -0.72 25.77 27.60
C LYS A 131 -2.17 25.61 28.08
N SER A 132 -2.82 24.50 27.74
CA SER A 132 -4.19 24.22 28.16
C SER A 132 -4.27 24.01 29.67
N ALA A 133 -3.28 23.35 30.28
CA ALA A 133 -3.20 23.19 31.74
C ALA A 133 -3.11 24.54 32.47
N ALA A 134 -2.38 25.50 31.91
CA ALA A 134 -2.26 26.84 32.49
C ALA A 134 -3.54 27.70 32.33
N SER A 135 -4.37 27.41 31.31
CA SER A 135 -5.59 28.17 31.03
C SER A 135 -6.86 27.61 31.68
N LEU A 136 -6.85 26.36 32.12
CA LEU A 136 -8.02 25.72 32.71
C LEU A 136 -8.31 26.29 34.12
N PRO A 137 -9.59 26.48 34.49
CA PRO A 137 -9.96 26.84 35.85
C PRO A 137 -9.45 25.79 36.85
N PRO A 138 -8.99 26.20 38.06
CA PRO A 138 -8.51 25.27 39.09
C PRO A 138 -9.54 24.20 39.51
N GLU A 139 -10.81 24.48 39.23
CA GLU A 139 -11.98 23.69 39.61
C GLU A 139 -12.21 22.52 38.65
N ASN A 140 -11.73 22.62 37.40
CA ASN A 140 -11.88 21.59 36.36
C ASN A 140 -10.81 20.50 36.52
N ARG A 141 -10.96 19.69 37.58
CA ARG A 141 -10.03 18.62 37.92
C ARG A 141 -9.96 17.53 36.84
N ASN A 142 -11.09 17.22 36.21
CA ASN A 142 -11.15 16.18 35.19
C ASN A 142 -10.45 16.61 33.90
N GLY A 143 -10.56 17.88 33.49
CA GLY A 143 -9.79 18.43 32.36
C GLY A 143 -8.28 18.41 32.61
N VAL A 144 -7.84 18.69 33.84
CA VAL A 144 -6.43 18.54 34.23
C VAL A 144 -5.99 17.07 34.19
N GLU A 145 -6.85 16.15 34.64
CA GLU A 145 -6.58 14.71 34.58
C GLU A 145 -6.47 14.19 33.14
N VAL A 146 -7.33 14.66 32.22
CA VAL A 146 -7.22 14.36 30.79
C VAL A 146 -5.85 14.74 30.24
N ILE A 147 -5.36 15.95 30.55
CA ILE A 147 -4.04 16.44 30.13
C ILE A 147 -2.93 15.55 30.71
N ASN A 148 -3.02 15.20 31.99
CA ASN A 148 -2.04 14.34 32.65
C ASN A 148 -1.97 12.95 32.01
N ARG A 149 -3.11 12.32 31.72
CA ARG A 149 -3.16 11.01 31.06
C ARG A 149 -2.65 11.07 29.62
N ALA A 150 -3.04 12.09 28.85
CA ALA A 150 -2.53 12.30 27.50
C ALA A 150 -0.99 12.39 27.48
N GLY A 151 -0.41 13.22 28.37
CA GLY A 151 1.04 13.41 28.45
C GLY A 151 1.78 12.19 29.02
N LYS A 152 1.40 11.72 30.21
CA LYS A 152 2.17 10.71 30.96
C LYS A 152 1.86 9.28 30.55
N SER A 153 0.59 8.97 30.27
CA SER A 153 0.16 7.59 30.02
C SER A 153 0.26 7.20 28.56
N TYR A 154 0.10 8.16 27.64
CA TYR A 154 0.13 7.90 26.20
C TYR A 154 1.41 8.42 25.54
N LEU A 155 1.68 9.72 25.59
CA LEU A 155 2.77 10.33 24.82
C LEU A 155 4.18 10.06 25.39
N SER A 156 4.28 9.77 26.69
CA SER A 156 5.57 9.41 27.32
C SER A 156 5.94 7.92 27.17
N ALA A 157 5.05 7.10 26.59
CA ALA A 157 5.30 5.67 26.42
C ALA A 157 6.27 5.38 25.25
N PRO A 158 7.09 4.32 25.34
CA PRO A 158 7.84 3.82 24.20
C PRO A 158 6.89 3.40 23.06
N LEU A 159 7.23 3.69 21.80
CA LEU A 159 6.39 3.39 20.62
C LEU A 159 4.98 4.02 20.68
N HIS A 160 4.82 5.14 21.39
CA HIS A 160 3.52 5.79 21.61
C HIS A 160 2.75 6.03 20.30
N ALA A 161 3.41 6.50 19.23
CA ALA A 161 2.75 6.75 17.95
C ALA A 161 2.06 5.49 17.37
N GLU A 162 2.79 4.38 17.28
CA GLU A 162 2.30 3.10 16.74
C GLU A 162 1.20 2.48 17.63
N VAL A 163 1.35 2.60 18.96
CA VAL A 163 0.35 2.08 19.90
C VAL A 163 -0.93 2.88 19.82
N ILE A 164 -0.84 4.22 19.81
CA ILE A 164 -1.98 5.15 19.75
C ILE A 164 -2.73 4.98 18.42
N GLU A 165 -2.01 4.89 17.29
CA GLU A 165 -2.57 4.58 15.97
C GLU A 165 -3.44 3.32 15.96
N ARG A 166 -3.05 2.30 16.72
CA ARG A 166 -3.73 1.00 16.74
C ARG A 166 -4.88 0.90 17.74
N ARG A 167 -5.04 1.86 18.67
CA ARG A 167 -6.01 1.73 19.78
C ARG A 167 -7.45 1.62 19.33
N TRP A 168 -7.84 2.32 18.28
CA TRP A 168 -9.22 2.32 17.77
C TRP A 168 -9.41 1.58 16.45
N GLY A 169 -8.36 0.90 15.98
CA GLY A 169 -8.45 0.06 14.79
C GLY A 169 -7.40 0.31 13.72
N GLY A 170 -6.27 0.97 14.03
CA GLY A 170 -5.02 0.87 13.27
C GLY A 170 -5.20 0.85 11.76
N SER A 171 -5.52 2.00 11.15
CA SER A 171 -5.55 2.20 9.68
C SER A 171 -6.29 1.15 8.83
N ARG A 172 -7.17 0.31 9.42
CA ARG A 172 -8.19 -0.51 8.75
C ARG A 172 -8.92 -1.36 9.80
N GLY A 173 -10.23 -1.14 9.98
CA GLY A 173 -11.07 -2.06 10.74
C GLY A 173 -10.86 -3.51 10.26
N ARG A 174 -10.72 -4.47 11.18
CA ARG A 174 -10.50 -5.93 10.98
C ARG A 174 -9.96 -6.25 9.59
N THR A 175 -8.64 -6.31 9.42
CA THR A 175 -8.09 -6.70 8.12
C THR A 175 -8.61 -8.09 7.75
N VAL A 176 -8.72 -8.37 6.45
CA VAL A 176 -9.09 -9.71 5.97
C VAL A 176 -8.12 -10.75 6.51
N GLU A 177 -6.85 -10.38 6.72
CA GLU A 177 -5.85 -11.25 7.33
C GLU A 177 -6.15 -11.57 8.81
N ASP A 178 -6.64 -10.60 9.58
CA ASP A 178 -7.08 -10.86 10.96
C ASP A 178 -8.31 -11.79 11.00
N LEU A 179 -9.24 -11.61 10.06
CA LEU A 179 -10.43 -12.47 9.93
C LEU A 179 -10.02 -13.89 9.52
N LYS A 180 -9.16 -14.03 8.51
CA LYS A 180 -8.52 -15.28 8.08
C LYS A 180 -7.82 -15.96 9.27
N GLY A 181 -7.02 -15.21 10.04
CA GLY A 181 -6.34 -15.69 11.24
C GLY A 181 -7.30 -16.23 12.30
N LYS A 182 -8.39 -15.51 12.58
CA LYS A 182 -9.45 -15.95 13.49
C LYS A 182 -10.18 -17.21 13.00
N ILE A 183 -10.48 -17.30 11.71
CA ILE A 183 -11.08 -18.50 11.11
C ILE A 183 -10.12 -19.69 11.24
N ASN A 184 -8.82 -19.50 11.01
CA ASN A 184 -7.83 -20.56 11.22
C ASN A 184 -7.75 -21.00 12.69
N GLY A 185 -7.80 -20.05 13.63
CA GLY A 185 -7.87 -20.33 15.06
C GLY A 185 -9.08 -21.18 15.41
N LEU A 186 -10.27 -20.73 14.99
CA LEU A 186 -11.53 -21.46 15.13
C LEU A 186 -11.42 -22.91 14.63
N LEU A 187 -10.95 -23.12 13.39
CA LEU A 187 -10.88 -24.46 12.80
C LEU A 187 -9.89 -25.36 13.53
N LYS A 188 -8.74 -24.83 13.95
CA LYS A 188 -7.75 -25.58 14.73
C LYS A 188 -8.30 -25.96 16.12
N GLU A 189 -8.95 -25.02 16.80
CA GLU A 189 -9.54 -25.24 18.11
C GLU A 189 -10.69 -26.25 18.04
N TYR A 190 -11.55 -26.14 17.04
CA TYR A 190 -12.65 -27.08 16.83
C TYR A 190 -12.15 -28.49 16.45
N ALA A 191 -11.08 -28.59 15.65
CA ALA A 191 -10.48 -29.88 15.32
C ALA A 191 -10.03 -30.64 16.59
N VAL A 192 -9.52 -29.92 17.60
CA VAL A 192 -9.09 -30.49 18.88
C VAL A 192 -10.26 -30.72 19.83
N SER A 193 -11.08 -29.70 20.06
CA SER A 193 -12.13 -29.68 21.10
C SER A 193 -13.42 -30.39 20.69
N GLY A 194 -13.81 -30.31 19.41
CA GLY A 194 -15.13 -30.72 18.93
C GLY A 194 -16.30 -29.87 19.45
N ASP A 195 -16.05 -28.72 20.09
CA ASP A 195 -17.10 -27.89 20.66
C ASP A 195 -17.81 -27.04 19.60
N LYS A 196 -18.99 -27.51 19.17
CA LYS A 196 -19.83 -26.79 18.21
C LYS A 196 -20.37 -25.46 18.75
N LYS A 197 -20.63 -25.35 20.05
CA LYS A 197 -21.24 -24.14 20.62
C LYS A 197 -20.25 -22.99 20.58
N GLU A 198 -19.00 -23.27 20.93
CA GLU A 198 -17.93 -22.28 20.86
C GLU A 198 -17.62 -21.89 19.41
N ALA A 199 -17.58 -22.87 18.49
CA ALA A 199 -17.42 -22.58 17.07
C ALA A 199 -18.54 -21.67 16.53
N PHE A 200 -19.80 -21.91 16.91
CA PHE A 200 -20.92 -21.05 16.51
C PHE A 200 -20.89 -19.67 17.14
N ARG A 201 -20.43 -19.55 18.39
CA ARG A 201 -20.22 -18.27 19.05
C ARG A 201 -19.20 -17.44 18.27
N ILE A 202 -18.05 -18.02 17.94
CA ILE A 202 -17.00 -17.34 17.17
C ILE A 202 -17.51 -16.97 15.77
N ILE A 203 -18.21 -17.86 15.06
CA ILE A 203 -18.79 -17.55 13.74
C ILE A 203 -19.76 -16.35 13.81
N LYS A 204 -20.58 -16.25 14.86
CA LYS A 204 -21.46 -15.08 15.08
C LYS A 204 -20.66 -13.82 15.41
N ASP A 205 -19.64 -13.93 16.26
CA ASP A 205 -18.81 -12.81 16.71
C ASP A 205 -17.94 -12.23 15.58
N LEU A 206 -17.67 -13.01 14.52
CA LEU A 206 -17.02 -12.53 13.30
C LEU A 206 -17.83 -11.41 12.61
N ASN A 207 -19.16 -11.43 12.69
CA ASN A 207 -20.09 -10.42 12.16
C ASN A 207 -19.81 -10.01 10.70
N VAL A 208 -19.44 -10.98 9.83
CA VAL A 208 -19.12 -10.76 8.41
C VAL A 208 -19.86 -11.79 7.52
N PRO A 209 -21.20 -11.72 7.42
CA PRO A 209 -22.01 -12.74 6.76
C PRO A 209 -21.68 -12.95 5.26
N TYR A 210 -21.14 -11.92 4.60
CA TYR A 210 -20.71 -12.00 3.20
C TYR A 210 -19.34 -12.66 3.01
N PHE A 211 -18.59 -12.87 4.08
CA PHE A 211 -17.25 -13.49 4.09
C PHE A 211 -17.28 -14.94 4.62
N HIS A 212 -18.46 -15.49 4.93
CA HIS A 212 -18.58 -16.87 5.45
C HIS A 212 -18.15 -17.95 4.44
N HIS A 213 -18.06 -17.64 3.14
CA HIS A 213 -17.45 -18.51 2.13
C HIS A 213 -16.01 -18.90 2.50
N GLU A 214 -15.29 -18.06 3.24
CA GLU A 214 -13.91 -18.32 3.65
C GLU A 214 -13.85 -19.40 4.74
N ILE A 215 -14.86 -19.45 5.62
CA ILE A 215 -15.01 -20.52 6.60
C ILE A 215 -15.18 -21.86 5.85
N VAL A 216 -16.03 -21.89 4.82
CA VAL A 216 -16.28 -23.07 4.00
C VAL A 216 -15.02 -23.49 3.23
N LYS A 217 -14.37 -22.55 2.52
CA LYS A 217 -13.13 -22.77 1.77
C LYS A 217 -12.05 -23.40 2.65
N ARG A 218 -11.72 -22.75 3.78
CA ARG A 218 -10.67 -23.22 4.69
C ARG A 218 -11.02 -24.53 5.39
N SER A 219 -12.29 -24.73 5.74
CA SER A 219 -12.76 -25.99 6.32
C SER A 219 -12.55 -27.17 5.37
N VAL A 220 -13.00 -27.03 4.12
CA VAL A 220 -12.88 -28.10 3.14
C VAL A 220 -11.41 -28.36 2.79
N ILE A 221 -10.58 -27.32 2.60
CA ILE A 221 -9.13 -27.49 2.39
C ILE A 221 -8.48 -28.22 3.58
N ALA A 222 -8.78 -27.81 4.82
CA ALA A 222 -8.26 -28.50 6.01
C ALA A 222 -8.65 -29.99 6.05
N SER A 223 -9.87 -30.33 5.60
CA SER A 223 -10.31 -31.73 5.48
C SER A 223 -9.66 -32.53 4.35
N MET A 224 -9.10 -31.83 3.35
CA MET A 224 -8.34 -32.42 2.25
C MET A 224 -6.89 -32.66 2.69
N GLU A 225 -6.30 -31.74 3.45
CA GLU A 225 -4.96 -31.87 4.03
C GLU A 225 -4.92 -32.92 5.15
N ARG A 226 -5.98 -33.01 5.97
CA ARG A 226 -6.07 -33.90 7.12
C ARG A 226 -7.35 -34.75 7.04
N PRO A 227 -7.30 -35.91 6.38
CA PRO A 227 -8.45 -36.79 6.24
C PRO A 227 -9.09 -37.20 7.58
N GLN A 228 -8.31 -37.28 8.67
CA GLN A 228 -8.84 -37.58 10.01
C GLN A 228 -9.80 -36.52 10.56
N ASP A 229 -9.68 -35.26 10.14
CA ASP A 229 -10.50 -34.15 10.64
C ASP A 229 -11.81 -33.99 9.83
N GLU A 230 -11.91 -34.68 8.69
CA GLU A 230 -13.01 -34.56 7.74
C GLU A 230 -14.38 -34.71 8.38
N ALA A 231 -14.58 -35.79 9.15
CA ALA A 231 -15.90 -36.08 9.73
C ALA A 231 -16.38 -34.95 10.65
N ARG A 232 -15.48 -34.38 11.45
CA ARG A 232 -15.79 -33.29 12.39
C ARG A 232 -16.09 -31.99 11.65
N VAL A 233 -15.27 -31.67 10.64
CA VAL A 233 -15.39 -30.45 9.85
C VAL A 233 -16.68 -30.44 9.04
N PHE A 234 -17.02 -31.56 8.39
CA PHE A 234 -18.26 -31.68 7.62
C PHE A 234 -19.49 -31.64 8.51
N ASP A 235 -19.41 -32.21 9.72
CA ASP A 235 -20.47 -32.11 10.72
C ASP A 235 -20.67 -30.66 11.22
N LEU A 236 -19.59 -29.88 11.39
CA LEU A 236 -19.68 -28.45 11.68
C LEU A 236 -20.36 -27.67 10.56
N LEU A 237 -19.90 -27.85 9.31
CA LEU A 237 -20.45 -27.15 8.14
C LEU A 237 -21.93 -27.49 7.91
N LYS A 238 -22.29 -28.77 8.03
CA LYS A 238 -23.67 -29.23 7.94
C LYS A 238 -24.55 -28.58 9.01
N THR A 239 -24.12 -28.64 10.27
CA THR A 239 -24.90 -28.06 11.38
C THR A 239 -24.99 -26.53 11.26
N ALA A 240 -23.94 -25.86 10.78
CA ALA A 240 -23.94 -24.42 10.53
C ALA A 240 -24.88 -24.01 9.38
N ALA A 241 -24.98 -24.85 8.35
CA ALA A 241 -25.93 -24.67 7.25
C ALA A 241 -27.39 -24.87 7.70
N GLU A 242 -27.66 -25.95 8.44
CA GLU A 242 -29.00 -26.25 8.98
C GLU A 242 -29.50 -25.18 9.95
N GLN A 243 -28.61 -24.57 10.74
CA GLN A 243 -28.94 -23.47 11.65
C GLN A 243 -28.97 -22.09 10.97
N GLY A 244 -28.70 -22.02 9.67
CA GLY A 244 -28.68 -20.75 8.91
C GLY A 244 -27.53 -19.80 9.29
N LEU A 245 -26.50 -20.27 9.99
CA LEU A 245 -25.31 -19.48 10.32
C LEU A 245 -24.47 -19.18 9.07
N ILE A 246 -24.46 -20.13 8.13
CA ILE A 246 -23.86 -19.96 6.80
C ILE A 246 -24.96 -20.22 5.77
N ASN A 247 -25.30 -19.21 4.97
CA ASN A 247 -26.33 -19.35 3.94
C ASN A 247 -25.83 -20.17 2.73
N SER A 248 -26.76 -20.75 1.97
CA SER A 248 -26.45 -21.60 0.81
C SER A 248 -25.60 -20.90 -0.26
N SER A 249 -25.76 -19.58 -0.44
CA SER A 249 -24.94 -18.81 -1.40
C SER A 249 -23.46 -18.78 -0.97
N GLN A 250 -23.20 -18.60 0.33
CA GLN A 250 -21.83 -18.62 0.88
C GLN A 250 -21.21 -20.01 0.81
N ILE A 251 -22.01 -21.07 0.97
CA ILE A 251 -21.57 -22.46 0.80
C ILE A 251 -21.15 -22.71 -0.65
N SER A 252 -22.02 -22.41 -1.62
CA SER A 252 -21.69 -22.58 -3.05
C SER A 252 -20.48 -21.73 -3.46
N LYS A 253 -20.37 -20.48 -2.97
CA LYS A 253 -19.18 -19.63 -3.21
C LYS A 253 -17.90 -20.23 -2.63
N GLY A 254 -17.98 -20.79 -1.42
CA GLY A 254 -16.84 -21.46 -0.78
C GLY A 254 -16.33 -22.62 -1.61
N PHE A 255 -17.22 -23.51 -2.07
CA PHE A 255 -16.86 -24.62 -2.95
C PHE A 255 -16.38 -24.17 -4.33
N GLY A 256 -17.02 -23.15 -4.92
CA GLY A 256 -16.61 -22.57 -6.21
C GLY A 256 -15.15 -22.11 -6.20
N ARG A 257 -14.73 -21.40 -5.14
CA ARG A 257 -13.33 -20.96 -4.99
C ARG A 257 -12.34 -22.10 -4.88
N ILE A 258 -12.72 -23.21 -4.24
CA ILE A 258 -11.84 -24.39 -4.15
C ILE A 258 -11.70 -25.03 -5.53
N ILE A 259 -12.76 -25.05 -6.34
CA ILE A 259 -12.73 -25.56 -7.72
C ILE A 259 -11.81 -24.70 -8.58
N GLU A 260 -11.90 -23.37 -8.48
CA GLU A 260 -11.03 -22.43 -9.19
C GLU A 260 -9.56 -22.59 -8.80
N SER A 261 -9.28 -22.83 -7.51
CA SER A 261 -7.92 -23.03 -7.01
C SER A 261 -7.49 -24.51 -6.96
N VAL A 262 -8.24 -25.45 -7.56
CA VAL A 262 -7.97 -26.89 -7.39
C VAL A 262 -6.67 -27.33 -8.04
N ASP A 263 -6.28 -26.66 -9.13
CA ASP A 263 -4.99 -26.89 -9.80
C ASP A 263 -3.84 -26.51 -8.89
N ASP A 264 -3.93 -25.35 -8.24
CA ASP A 264 -2.92 -24.87 -7.28
C ASP A 264 -2.94 -25.74 -6.00
N LEU A 265 -4.10 -26.19 -5.52
CA LEU A 265 -4.22 -27.12 -4.38
C LEU A 265 -3.65 -28.51 -4.68
N SER A 266 -3.63 -28.92 -5.95
CA SER A 266 -3.05 -30.21 -6.36
C SER A 266 -1.52 -30.24 -6.19
N LEU A 267 -0.90 -29.09 -5.96
CA LEU A 267 0.53 -28.96 -5.66
C LEU A 267 0.85 -29.45 -4.25
N ASP A 268 -0.01 -29.13 -3.28
CA ASP A 268 0.18 -29.48 -1.86
C ASP A 268 -0.53 -30.79 -1.48
N ILE A 269 -1.63 -31.13 -2.18
CA ILE A 269 -2.47 -32.29 -1.88
C ILE A 269 -2.53 -33.20 -3.11
N PRO A 270 -1.84 -34.36 -3.10
CA PRO A 270 -1.92 -35.33 -4.20
C PRO A 270 -3.37 -35.75 -4.43
N ASN A 271 -3.80 -35.79 -5.70
CA ASN A 271 -5.18 -36.10 -6.10
C ASN A 271 -6.22 -35.10 -5.56
N ALA A 272 -5.87 -33.83 -5.29
CA ALA A 272 -6.81 -32.82 -4.78
C ALA A 272 -8.12 -32.75 -5.60
N LYS A 273 -8.05 -32.86 -6.93
CA LYS A 273 -9.24 -32.91 -7.81
C LYS A 273 -10.20 -34.06 -7.47
N ALA A 274 -9.68 -35.28 -7.30
CA ALA A 274 -10.48 -36.45 -6.98
C ALA A 274 -11.04 -36.38 -5.55
N ILE A 275 -10.23 -35.89 -4.61
CA ILE A 275 -10.66 -35.69 -3.21
C ILE A 275 -11.77 -34.63 -3.15
N LEU A 276 -11.60 -33.49 -3.84
CA LEU A 276 -12.60 -32.44 -3.91
C LEU A 276 -13.91 -32.95 -4.53
N GLN A 277 -13.84 -33.74 -5.59
CA GLN A 277 -15.03 -34.34 -6.20
C GLN A 277 -15.77 -35.27 -5.23
N LEU A 278 -15.05 -36.04 -4.41
CA LEU A 278 -15.63 -36.86 -3.34
C LEU A 278 -16.30 -35.98 -2.27
N ARG A 279 -15.65 -34.86 -1.88
CA ARG A 279 -16.19 -33.89 -0.91
C ARG A 279 -17.47 -33.22 -1.40
N ILE A 280 -17.50 -32.79 -2.66
CA ILE A 280 -18.69 -32.20 -3.29
C ILE A 280 -19.83 -33.23 -3.33
N SER A 281 -19.54 -34.46 -3.73
CA SER A 281 -20.55 -35.54 -3.79
C SER A 281 -21.17 -35.82 -2.42
N ARG A 282 -20.34 -35.84 -1.36
CA ARG A 282 -20.79 -36.02 0.03
C ARG A 282 -21.64 -34.84 0.52
N ALA A 283 -21.19 -33.61 0.29
CA ALA A 283 -21.95 -32.42 0.69
C ALA A 283 -23.30 -32.33 -0.03
N ALA A 284 -23.35 -32.76 -1.30
CA ALA A 284 -24.58 -32.86 -2.07
C ALA A 284 -25.51 -33.97 -1.57
N SER A 285 -24.97 -35.15 -1.20
CA SER A 285 -25.78 -36.23 -0.61
C SER A 285 -26.33 -35.88 0.77
N ASP A 286 -25.56 -35.11 1.55
CA ASP A 286 -25.97 -34.61 2.87
C ASP A 286 -26.95 -33.43 2.80
N GLY A 287 -27.23 -32.90 1.60
CA GLY A 287 -28.31 -31.94 1.34
C GLY A 287 -27.99 -30.47 1.62
N TRP A 288 -26.74 -30.12 1.96
CA TRP A 288 -26.35 -28.74 2.29
C TRP A 288 -25.58 -28.02 1.16
N LEU A 289 -25.34 -28.69 0.02
CA LEU A 289 -24.72 -28.12 -1.19
C LEU A 289 -25.52 -28.48 -2.44
N SER A 290 -25.79 -27.51 -3.30
CA SER A 290 -26.39 -27.74 -4.63
C SER A 290 -25.29 -27.89 -5.69
N ALA A 291 -24.94 -29.12 -6.07
CA ALA A 291 -23.87 -29.39 -7.05
C ALA A 291 -24.11 -28.72 -8.42
N SER A 292 -25.37 -28.50 -8.81
CA SER A 292 -25.74 -27.79 -10.04
C SER A 292 -25.39 -26.30 -10.05
N SER A 293 -25.07 -25.72 -8.88
CA SER A 293 -24.68 -24.31 -8.74
C SER A 293 -23.17 -24.07 -8.84
N LEU A 294 -22.38 -25.14 -9.04
CA LEU A 294 -20.92 -25.08 -9.05
C LEU A 294 -20.35 -25.10 -10.48
N PRO A 295 -19.21 -24.44 -10.73
CA PRO A 295 -18.49 -24.56 -11.99
C PRO A 295 -17.99 -26.00 -12.22
N PRO A 296 -17.85 -26.46 -13.48
CA PRO A 296 -17.32 -27.78 -13.78
C PRO A 296 -15.84 -27.89 -13.38
N ILE A 297 -15.47 -29.00 -12.74
CA ILE A 297 -14.09 -29.28 -12.26
C ILE A 297 -13.12 -29.53 -13.43
N PHE A 298 -13.64 -29.89 -14.61
CA PHE A 298 -12.86 -30.10 -15.83
C PHE A 298 -13.31 -29.09 -16.90
N PRO A 299 -12.44 -28.14 -17.33
CA PRO A 299 -12.78 -27.25 -18.42
C PRO A 299 -12.73 -28.01 -19.76
N THR A 300 -13.79 -27.93 -20.54
CA THR A 300 -13.76 -28.32 -21.97
C THR A 300 -13.04 -27.22 -22.75
N HIS A 301 -11.73 -27.33 -22.94
CA HIS A 301 -10.98 -26.35 -23.73
C HIS A 301 -11.20 -26.58 -25.23
N SER A 302 -12.00 -25.71 -25.85
CA SER A 302 -11.99 -25.49 -27.30
C SER A 302 -10.84 -24.55 -27.67
N GLY A 303 -9.84 -25.13 -28.35
CA GLY A 303 -8.94 -24.50 -29.33
C GLY A 303 -8.24 -23.19 -28.99
N HIS A 304 -6.92 -23.25 -28.74
CA HIS A 304 -5.91 -22.45 -29.45
C HIS A 304 -4.57 -23.21 -29.42
N GLN A 305 -3.92 -23.27 -30.59
CA GLN A 305 -2.74 -24.09 -30.85
C GLN A 305 -1.48 -23.44 -30.24
N ASN A 306 -0.53 -24.29 -29.82
CA ASN A 306 0.77 -23.99 -29.19
C ASN A 306 0.74 -23.58 -27.70
N ALA A 307 -0.07 -24.24 -26.89
CA ALA A 307 0.11 -24.21 -25.43
C ALA A 307 1.28 -25.13 -25.01
N PRO A 308 2.21 -24.69 -24.15
CA PRO A 308 3.19 -25.59 -23.54
C PRO A 308 2.49 -26.70 -22.74
N ASP A 309 3.18 -27.83 -22.57
CA ASP A 309 2.67 -29.00 -21.85
C ASP A 309 2.06 -28.57 -20.48
N PRO A 310 0.77 -28.86 -20.21
CA PRO A 310 0.12 -28.53 -18.94
C PRO A 310 0.90 -28.97 -17.70
N ALA A 311 1.62 -30.10 -17.78
CA ALA A 311 2.47 -30.59 -16.70
C ALA A 311 3.68 -29.69 -16.45
N ALA A 312 4.34 -29.20 -17.50
CA ALA A 312 5.47 -28.28 -17.41
C ALA A 312 5.03 -26.90 -16.89
N LEU A 313 3.84 -26.43 -17.29
CA LEU A 313 3.26 -25.17 -16.81
C LEU A 313 2.97 -25.21 -15.30
N SER A 314 2.44 -26.34 -14.81
CA SER A 314 2.18 -26.57 -13.39
C SER A 314 3.47 -26.62 -12.58
N HIS A 315 4.49 -27.33 -13.07
CA HIS A 315 5.81 -27.37 -12.46
C HIS A 315 6.42 -25.97 -12.35
N PHE A 316 6.38 -25.18 -13.41
CA PHE A 316 6.89 -23.81 -13.41
C PHE A 316 6.17 -22.93 -12.40
N LYS A 317 4.82 -22.96 -12.33
CA LYS A 317 4.05 -22.18 -11.35
C LYS A 317 4.48 -22.47 -9.91
N THR A 318 4.69 -23.74 -9.58
CA THR A 318 5.11 -24.19 -8.25
C THR A 318 6.50 -23.65 -7.89
N LYS A 319 7.42 -23.74 -8.84
CA LYS A 319 8.79 -23.29 -8.64
C LYS A 319 8.88 -21.77 -8.56
N ALA A 320 8.16 -21.06 -9.43
CA ALA A 320 7.99 -19.61 -9.37
C ALA A 320 7.45 -19.17 -8.00
N GLN A 321 6.42 -19.83 -7.48
CA GLN A 321 5.89 -19.53 -6.15
C GLN A 321 6.93 -19.70 -5.05
N SER A 322 7.68 -20.81 -5.06
CA SER A 322 8.73 -21.07 -4.07
C SER A 322 9.84 -20.01 -4.13
N MET A 323 10.30 -19.68 -5.35
CA MET A 323 11.30 -18.65 -5.60
C MET A 323 10.86 -17.26 -5.10
N ILE A 324 9.61 -16.88 -5.38
CA ILE A 324 9.05 -15.58 -4.94
C ILE A 324 8.93 -15.53 -3.41
N GLN A 325 8.51 -16.63 -2.78
CA GLN A 325 8.39 -16.69 -1.32
C GLN A 325 9.75 -16.60 -0.64
N GLU A 326 10.77 -17.29 -1.16
CA GLU A 326 12.14 -17.17 -0.70
C GLU A 326 12.65 -15.74 -0.87
N TYR A 327 12.42 -15.14 -2.04
CA TYR A 327 12.77 -13.75 -2.30
C TYR A 327 12.15 -12.78 -1.31
N PHE A 328 10.89 -12.95 -0.93
CA PHE A 328 10.27 -12.09 0.08
C PHE A 328 10.92 -12.20 1.47
N LEU A 329 11.58 -13.31 1.77
CA LEU A 329 12.33 -13.50 3.01
C LEU A 329 13.75 -12.94 2.91
N THR A 330 14.43 -13.20 1.79
CA THR A 330 15.88 -12.94 1.62
C THR A 330 16.19 -11.59 0.99
N GLY A 331 15.33 -11.11 0.09
CA GLY A 331 15.58 -9.95 -0.77
C GLY A 331 16.61 -10.20 -1.87
N ASP A 332 17.03 -11.45 -2.10
CA ASP A 332 18.08 -11.78 -3.06
C ASP A 332 17.53 -11.83 -4.50
N ILE A 333 17.71 -10.74 -5.23
CA ILE A 333 17.31 -10.60 -6.63
C ILE A 333 18.16 -11.51 -7.54
N SER A 334 19.45 -11.66 -7.24
CA SER A 334 20.39 -12.42 -8.08
C SER A 334 20.04 -13.91 -8.08
N GLU A 335 19.59 -14.44 -6.95
CA GLU A 335 19.13 -15.82 -6.87
C GLU A 335 17.84 -16.05 -7.68
N VAL A 336 16.91 -15.08 -7.65
CA VAL A 336 15.69 -15.15 -8.47
C VAL A 336 16.03 -15.12 -9.96
N SER A 337 16.90 -14.21 -10.40
CA SER A 337 17.36 -14.14 -11.80
C SER A 337 17.99 -15.47 -12.24
N ARG A 338 18.90 -16.02 -11.44
CA ARG A 338 19.58 -17.29 -11.74
C ARG A 338 18.60 -18.47 -11.82
N CYS A 339 17.67 -18.55 -10.87
CA CYS A 339 16.64 -19.58 -10.87
C CYS A 339 15.70 -19.45 -12.07
N LEU A 340 15.30 -18.22 -12.43
CA LEU A 340 14.46 -17.95 -13.60
C LEU A 340 15.16 -18.32 -14.90
N GLU A 341 16.43 -17.98 -15.06
CA GLU A 341 17.22 -18.35 -16.25
C GLU A 341 17.37 -19.87 -16.37
N SER A 342 17.51 -20.59 -15.24
CA SER A 342 17.62 -22.05 -15.25
C SER A 342 16.32 -22.76 -15.63
N GLU A 343 15.17 -22.20 -15.22
CA GLU A 343 13.84 -22.79 -15.44
C GLU A 343 13.19 -22.32 -16.74
N ASN A 344 13.49 -21.10 -17.17
CA ASN A 344 12.99 -20.48 -18.38
C ASN A 344 14.13 -20.28 -19.39
N GLY A 345 14.94 -21.32 -19.61
CA GLY A 345 16.12 -21.28 -20.49
C GLY A 345 15.82 -20.94 -21.97
N SER A 346 14.54 -20.94 -22.36
CA SER A 346 14.06 -20.51 -23.69
C SER A 346 13.39 -19.13 -23.72
N CYS A 347 13.34 -18.40 -22.60
CA CYS A 347 12.66 -17.11 -22.47
C CYS A 347 11.23 -17.13 -23.05
N SER A 348 10.40 -18.07 -22.61
CA SER A 348 9.00 -18.16 -23.07
C SER A 348 8.21 -16.96 -22.56
N PRO A 349 7.54 -16.21 -23.47
CA PRO A 349 6.66 -15.11 -23.13
C PRO A 349 5.57 -15.48 -22.12
N GLU A 350 5.00 -16.68 -22.29
CA GLU A 350 3.94 -17.19 -21.42
C GLU A 350 4.42 -17.47 -20.00
N LEU A 351 5.63 -18.03 -19.83
CA LEU A 351 6.21 -18.28 -18.51
C LEU A 351 6.57 -16.99 -17.80
N ASN A 352 7.09 -16.00 -18.52
CA ASN A 352 7.37 -14.66 -17.97
C ASN A 352 6.08 -13.97 -17.50
N ALA A 353 5.02 -13.98 -18.33
CA ALA A 353 3.71 -13.44 -17.96
C ALA A 353 3.12 -14.15 -16.72
N ILE A 354 3.26 -15.47 -16.63
CA ILE A 354 2.82 -16.26 -15.48
C ILE A 354 3.60 -15.90 -14.21
N PHE A 355 4.92 -15.73 -14.31
CA PHE A 355 5.76 -15.32 -13.19
C PHE A 355 5.34 -13.95 -12.67
N ILE A 356 5.15 -12.97 -13.56
CA ILE A 356 4.69 -11.61 -13.22
C ILE A 356 3.34 -11.67 -12.51
N LYS A 357 2.38 -12.43 -13.06
CA LYS A 357 1.07 -12.65 -12.42
C LYS A 357 1.20 -13.23 -11.02
N LYS A 358 2.08 -14.22 -10.83
CA LYS A 358 2.32 -14.84 -9.52
C LYS A 358 3.01 -13.90 -8.54
N LEU A 359 4.00 -13.14 -8.99
CA LEU A 359 4.74 -12.19 -8.16
C LEU A 359 3.81 -11.11 -7.60
N VAL A 360 3.06 -10.43 -8.47
CA VAL A 360 2.12 -9.39 -8.04
C VAL A 360 0.97 -9.99 -7.24
N GLY A 361 0.44 -11.15 -7.67
CA GLY A 361 -0.61 -11.87 -6.94
C GLY A 361 -0.24 -12.19 -5.50
N LEU A 362 0.95 -12.76 -5.27
CA LEU A 362 1.46 -13.09 -3.94
C LEU A 362 1.78 -11.85 -3.09
N ALA A 363 2.19 -10.75 -3.72
CA ALA A 363 2.48 -9.50 -3.03
C ALA A 363 1.21 -8.77 -2.58
N MET A 364 0.13 -8.83 -3.38
CA MET A 364 -1.12 -8.12 -3.10
C MET A 364 -1.80 -8.58 -1.79
N ASP A 365 -1.67 -9.87 -1.45
CA ASP A 365 -2.21 -10.45 -0.20
C ASP A 365 -1.31 -10.18 1.02
N ARG A 366 -0.21 -9.43 0.85
CA ARG A 366 0.82 -9.20 1.88
C ARG A 366 0.95 -7.72 2.25
N LYS A 367 1.92 -7.43 3.14
CA LYS A 367 2.18 -6.06 3.60
C LYS A 367 2.82 -5.26 2.48
N ASN A 368 2.83 -3.96 2.67
CA ASN A 368 3.43 -3.04 1.73
C ASN A 368 4.92 -3.30 1.44
N ARG A 369 5.64 -3.91 2.38
CA ARG A 369 7.02 -4.38 2.16
C ARG A 369 7.10 -5.33 0.96
N GLU A 370 6.27 -6.38 0.95
CA GLU A 370 6.31 -7.36 -0.14
C GLU A 370 5.79 -6.78 -1.46
N LYS A 371 4.92 -5.76 -1.39
CA LYS A 371 4.49 -5.00 -2.58
C LYS A 371 5.64 -4.17 -3.17
N GLU A 372 6.42 -3.49 -2.33
CA GLU A 372 7.63 -2.79 -2.78
C GLU A 372 8.66 -3.78 -3.33
N MET A 373 8.91 -4.89 -2.64
CA MET A 373 9.83 -5.93 -3.11
C MET A 373 9.39 -6.48 -4.48
N ALA A 374 8.09 -6.69 -4.70
CA ALA A 374 7.59 -7.11 -5.99
C ALA A 374 7.81 -6.06 -7.09
N SER A 375 7.59 -4.77 -6.81
CA SER A 375 7.88 -3.68 -7.76
C SER A 375 9.37 -3.59 -8.09
N VAL A 376 10.25 -3.67 -7.08
CA VAL A 376 11.70 -3.68 -7.25
C VAL A 376 12.15 -4.88 -8.08
N LEU A 377 11.64 -6.07 -7.77
CA LEU A 377 11.98 -7.28 -8.51
C LEU A 377 11.53 -7.20 -9.98
N LEU A 378 10.32 -6.71 -10.25
CA LEU A 378 9.83 -6.49 -11.62
C LEU A 378 10.76 -5.57 -12.42
N SER A 379 11.19 -4.45 -11.81
CA SER A 379 12.12 -3.51 -12.45
C SER A 379 13.53 -4.09 -12.66
N SER A 380 13.95 -5.01 -11.78
CA SER A 380 15.31 -5.57 -11.80
C SER A 380 15.45 -6.76 -12.75
N LEU A 381 14.37 -7.52 -12.98
CA LEU A 381 14.38 -8.68 -13.87
C LEU A 381 14.27 -8.31 -15.35
N CYS A 382 13.91 -7.07 -15.67
CA CYS A 382 13.89 -6.53 -17.04
C CYS A 382 13.17 -7.43 -18.05
N PHE A 383 11.97 -7.94 -17.70
CA PHE A 383 11.18 -8.75 -18.63
C PHE A 383 10.89 -8.01 -19.94
N PRO A 384 10.78 -8.73 -21.08
CA PRO A 384 10.29 -8.13 -22.32
C PRO A 384 8.95 -7.45 -22.10
N THR A 385 8.77 -6.27 -22.70
CA THR A 385 7.60 -5.43 -22.43
C THR A 385 6.28 -6.12 -22.80
N ASP A 386 6.27 -6.91 -23.87
CA ASP A 386 5.09 -7.69 -24.30
C ASP A 386 4.69 -8.76 -23.27
N ASP A 387 5.66 -9.33 -22.56
CA ASP A 387 5.44 -10.31 -21.50
C ASP A 387 4.87 -9.64 -20.26
N ALA A 388 5.39 -8.45 -19.92
CA ALA A 388 4.86 -7.61 -18.85
C ALA A 388 3.43 -7.17 -19.12
N VAL A 389 3.14 -6.72 -20.36
CA VAL A 389 1.77 -6.39 -20.81
C VAL A 389 0.85 -7.59 -20.65
N SER A 390 1.29 -8.78 -21.07
CA SER A 390 0.51 -10.01 -20.96
C SER A 390 0.28 -10.39 -19.49
N GLY A 391 1.30 -10.33 -18.64
CA GLY A 391 1.20 -10.61 -17.20
C GLY A 391 0.24 -9.67 -16.48
N PHE A 392 0.31 -8.36 -16.75
CA PHE A 392 -0.62 -7.37 -16.21
C PHE A 392 -2.05 -7.52 -16.75
N THR A 393 -2.21 -7.90 -18.02
CA THR A 393 -3.52 -8.24 -18.59
C THR A 393 -4.16 -9.40 -17.82
N MET A 394 -3.42 -10.49 -17.60
CA MET A 394 -3.91 -11.65 -16.85
C MET A 394 -4.21 -11.36 -15.37
N LEU A 395 -3.57 -10.33 -14.78
CA LEU A 395 -3.86 -9.85 -13.42
C LEU A 395 -5.16 -9.04 -13.38
N ILE A 396 -5.38 -8.18 -14.37
CA ILE A 396 -6.59 -7.35 -14.46
C ILE A 396 -7.83 -8.20 -14.78
N GLU A 397 -7.72 -9.20 -15.67
CA GLU A 397 -8.81 -10.15 -15.94
C GLU A 397 -9.24 -10.90 -14.68
N ALA A 398 -8.28 -11.21 -13.79
CA ALA A 398 -8.53 -11.87 -12.52
C ALA A 398 -8.83 -10.88 -11.37
N ALA A 399 -8.96 -9.58 -11.63
CA ALA A 399 -9.06 -8.56 -10.58
C ALA A 399 -10.36 -8.67 -9.78
N ASP A 400 -11.49 -8.95 -10.44
CA ASP A 400 -12.79 -9.11 -9.76
C ASP A 400 -12.76 -10.34 -8.83
N ASP A 401 -12.15 -11.45 -9.28
CA ASP A 401 -11.95 -12.65 -8.47
C ASP A 401 -10.92 -12.44 -7.37
N THR A 402 -9.92 -11.59 -7.60
CA THR A 402 -8.94 -11.22 -6.57
C THR A 402 -9.56 -10.29 -5.53
N ALA A 403 -10.50 -9.41 -5.93
CA ALA A 403 -11.19 -8.47 -5.05
C ALA A 403 -12.05 -9.18 -3.98
N LEU A 404 -12.48 -10.41 -4.30
CA LEU A 404 -13.19 -11.30 -3.41
C LEU A 404 -12.34 -11.80 -2.22
N ASP A 405 -11.02 -11.88 -2.37
CA ASP A 405 -10.08 -12.24 -1.31
C ASP A 405 -9.34 -11.01 -0.74
N ILE A 406 -9.20 -9.95 -1.54
CA ILE A 406 -8.48 -8.71 -1.22
C ILE A 406 -9.37 -7.52 -1.62
N PRO A 407 -10.16 -6.92 -0.70
CA PRO A 407 -11.12 -5.86 -1.04
C PRO A 407 -10.54 -4.67 -1.81
N ALA A 408 -9.24 -4.38 -1.60
CA ALA A 408 -8.50 -3.33 -2.29
C ALA A 408 -7.71 -3.83 -3.53
N ALA A 409 -8.06 -4.99 -4.12
CA ALA A 409 -7.32 -5.58 -5.24
C ALA A 409 -7.24 -4.64 -6.44
N ALA A 410 -8.37 -4.03 -6.84
CA ALA A 410 -8.41 -3.10 -7.95
C ALA A 410 -7.52 -1.86 -7.74
N GLU A 411 -7.53 -1.30 -6.52
CA GLU A 411 -6.69 -0.15 -6.15
C GLU A 411 -5.20 -0.53 -6.11
N ASN A 412 -4.87 -1.68 -5.50
CA ASN A 412 -3.50 -2.19 -5.45
C ASN A 412 -2.98 -2.48 -6.87
N LEU A 413 -3.79 -3.10 -7.73
CA LEU A 413 -3.44 -3.37 -9.12
C LEU A 413 -3.22 -2.08 -9.90
N ALA A 414 -4.09 -1.08 -9.73
CA ALA A 414 -3.90 0.23 -10.37
C ALA A 414 -2.58 0.88 -9.91
N MET A 415 -2.24 0.73 -8.64
CA MET A 415 -0.99 1.23 -8.08
C MET A 415 0.23 0.46 -8.60
N PHE A 416 0.17 -0.86 -8.71
CA PHE A 416 1.22 -1.68 -9.34
C PHE A 416 1.41 -1.32 -10.82
N LEU A 417 0.32 -1.08 -11.54
CA LEU A 417 0.34 -0.66 -12.94
C LEU A 417 1.00 0.72 -13.11
N ALA A 418 0.63 1.67 -12.25
CA ALA A 418 1.25 3.00 -12.22
C ALA A 418 2.73 2.93 -11.81
N ARG A 419 3.07 2.08 -10.83
CA ARG A 419 4.45 1.83 -10.37
C ARG A 419 5.30 1.21 -11.48
N ALA A 420 4.77 0.23 -12.22
CA ALA A 420 5.43 -0.38 -13.36
C ALA A 420 5.73 0.63 -14.49
N VAL A 421 4.87 1.64 -14.68
CA VAL A 421 5.14 2.72 -15.62
C VAL A 421 6.25 3.65 -15.11
N VAL A 422 6.23 3.98 -13.82
CA VAL A 422 7.27 4.82 -13.20
C VAL A 422 8.63 4.13 -13.14
N ASP A 423 8.63 2.81 -12.92
CA ASP A 423 9.83 1.96 -12.94
C ASP A 423 10.24 1.52 -14.35
N GLU A 424 9.58 2.04 -15.40
CA GLU A 424 9.86 1.78 -16.81
C GLU A 424 9.77 0.31 -17.24
N VAL A 425 9.08 -0.52 -16.47
CA VAL A 425 8.67 -1.87 -16.87
C VAL A 425 7.61 -1.78 -17.97
N LEU A 426 6.75 -0.74 -17.93
CA LEU A 426 5.76 -0.43 -18.94
C LEU A 426 5.92 1.02 -19.43
N ALA A 427 5.58 1.28 -20.69
CA ALA A 427 5.44 2.64 -21.20
C ALA A 427 3.97 3.10 -21.10
N PRO A 428 3.69 4.41 -21.04
CA PRO A 428 2.32 4.93 -20.96
C PRO A 428 1.40 4.40 -22.08
N GLN A 429 1.93 4.22 -23.30
CA GLN A 429 1.19 3.65 -24.44
C GLN A 429 0.72 2.20 -24.21
N HIS A 430 1.44 1.42 -23.40
CA HIS A 430 1.06 0.05 -23.09
C HIS A 430 -0.16 0.00 -22.15
N LEU A 431 -0.47 1.08 -21.42
CA LEU A 431 -1.73 1.19 -20.67
C LEU A 431 -2.94 1.29 -21.61
N GLU A 432 -2.77 1.95 -22.75
CA GLU A 432 -3.81 2.02 -23.79
C GLU A 432 -4.00 0.65 -24.43
N GLU A 433 -2.90 -0.03 -24.75
CA GLU A 433 -2.92 -1.38 -25.29
C GLU A 433 -3.61 -2.38 -24.36
N ILE A 434 -3.24 -2.41 -23.07
CA ILE A 434 -3.90 -3.23 -22.05
C ILE A 434 -5.39 -2.89 -22.00
N GLY A 435 -5.72 -1.59 -22.01
CA GLY A 435 -7.11 -1.13 -22.03
C GLY A 435 -7.91 -1.62 -23.25
N ILE A 436 -7.29 -1.64 -24.44
CA ILE A 436 -7.91 -2.13 -25.69
C ILE A 436 -8.10 -3.64 -25.63
N ARG A 437 -7.09 -4.40 -25.19
CA ARG A 437 -7.16 -5.87 -25.05
C ARG A 437 -8.28 -6.32 -24.10
N LEU A 438 -8.65 -5.47 -23.14
CA LEU A 438 -9.68 -5.74 -22.12
C LEU A 438 -11.08 -5.23 -22.50
N GLN A 439 -11.27 -4.60 -23.67
CA GLN A 439 -12.58 -4.11 -24.11
C GLN A 439 -13.57 -5.28 -24.33
N GLY A 440 -14.52 -5.45 -23.41
CA GLY A 440 -15.54 -6.50 -23.44
C GLY A 440 -15.83 -7.15 -22.07
N ALA A 441 -14.95 -6.96 -21.09
CA ALA A 441 -15.16 -7.33 -19.69
C ALA A 441 -15.44 -6.07 -18.83
N GLY A 442 -16.30 -6.17 -17.81
CA GLY A 442 -16.85 -5.03 -17.05
C GLY A 442 -15.85 -4.19 -16.23
N ASN A 443 -15.84 -4.34 -14.90
CA ASN A 443 -15.09 -3.50 -13.93
C ASN A 443 -13.56 -3.42 -14.17
N THR A 444 -13.01 -4.22 -15.08
CA THR A 444 -11.60 -4.26 -15.51
C THR A 444 -11.09 -2.93 -16.10
N THR A 445 -11.97 -2.14 -16.72
CA THR A 445 -11.61 -0.82 -17.28
C THR A 445 -11.21 0.18 -16.18
N ARG A 446 -11.78 0.05 -14.98
CA ARG A 446 -11.56 0.98 -13.85
C ARG A 446 -10.13 0.95 -13.32
N VAL A 447 -9.46 -0.21 -13.36
CA VAL A 447 -8.06 -0.35 -12.89
C VAL A 447 -7.12 0.47 -13.77
N VAL A 448 -7.27 0.37 -15.09
CA VAL A 448 -6.46 1.11 -16.06
C VAL A 448 -6.74 2.61 -15.98
N GLU A 449 -8.01 3.01 -15.85
CA GLU A 449 -8.40 4.41 -15.68
C GLU A 449 -7.84 5.01 -14.38
N THR A 450 -7.90 4.27 -13.27
CA THR A 450 -7.35 4.69 -11.99
C THR A 450 -5.83 4.86 -12.07
N ALA A 451 -5.13 3.92 -12.71
CA ALA A 451 -3.69 4.03 -12.94
C ALA A 451 -3.33 5.28 -13.78
N ARG A 452 -4.09 5.58 -14.84
CA ARG A 452 -3.91 6.81 -15.63
C ARG A 452 -4.14 8.06 -14.80
N SER A 453 -5.18 8.08 -13.96
CA SER A 453 -5.46 9.20 -13.06
C SER A 453 -4.30 9.44 -12.08
N LEU A 454 -3.73 8.37 -11.51
CA LEU A 454 -2.57 8.42 -10.63
C LEU A 454 -1.34 9.01 -11.35
N LEU A 455 -1.07 8.57 -12.58
CA LEU A 455 0.05 9.05 -13.39
C LEU A 455 -0.13 10.50 -13.86
N GLY A 456 -1.36 10.94 -14.11
CA GLY A 456 -1.68 12.30 -14.56
C GLY A 456 -1.61 13.39 -13.47
N ALA A 457 -1.49 13.00 -12.19
CA ALA A 457 -1.38 13.95 -11.08
C ALA A 457 -0.01 14.66 -11.08
N LYS A 458 0.04 15.92 -10.61
CA LYS A 458 1.30 16.66 -10.45
C LYS A 458 2.22 15.92 -9.45
N MET A 459 3.51 15.76 -9.79
CA MET A 459 4.49 14.98 -9.02
C MET A 459 4.11 13.49 -8.82
N SER A 460 3.31 12.92 -9.73
CA SER A 460 2.87 11.52 -9.67
C SER A 460 4.03 10.54 -9.53
N GLY A 461 5.13 10.73 -10.28
CA GLY A 461 6.30 9.87 -10.23
C GLY A 461 6.88 9.69 -8.82
N GLU A 462 7.10 10.78 -8.06
CA GLU A 462 7.66 10.71 -6.70
C GLU A 462 6.68 10.09 -5.70
N ARG A 463 5.37 10.37 -5.85
CA ARG A 463 4.33 9.77 -5.00
C ARG A 463 4.17 8.28 -5.26
N ILE A 464 4.20 7.88 -6.53
CA ILE A 464 4.09 6.49 -6.96
C ILE A 464 5.35 5.71 -6.56
N LEU A 465 6.54 6.31 -6.63
CA LEU A 465 7.78 5.73 -6.10
C LEU A 465 7.70 5.37 -4.61
N ARG A 466 6.83 6.04 -3.86
CA ARG A 466 6.62 5.80 -2.43
C ARG A 466 5.26 5.18 -2.12
N CYS A 467 4.54 4.66 -3.11
CA CYS A 467 3.13 4.26 -2.94
C CYS A 467 2.93 3.13 -1.93
N TRP A 468 3.93 2.28 -1.75
CA TRP A 468 3.89 1.22 -0.75
C TRP A 468 4.42 1.69 0.61
N GLY A 469 5.12 2.82 0.70
CA GLY A 469 5.80 3.24 1.93
C GLY A 469 7.06 2.40 2.12
N GLY A 470 8.22 3.03 1.91
CA GLY A 470 9.52 2.39 1.84
C GLY A 470 9.81 1.50 3.05
N GLY A 471 9.76 0.19 2.85
CA GLY A 471 10.02 -0.78 3.88
C GLY A 471 10.62 -2.05 3.29
N GLY A 472 11.95 -2.16 3.33
CA GLY A 472 12.62 -3.46 3.40
C GLY A 472 13.79 -3.69 2.44
N SER A 473 14.98 -3.23 2.84
CA SER A 473 16.21 -4.03 2.75
C SER A 473 17.00 -3.81 4.05
N GLY A 474 17.31 -4.89 4.74
CA GLY A 474 17.95 -4.84 6.06
C GLY A 474 19.41 -4.39 5.98
N ALA A 475 19.70 -3.24 6.57
CA ALA A 475 20.89 -2.98 7.36
C ALA A 475 20.53 -1.84 8.31
N GLY A 476 20.73 -2.03 9.61
CA GLY A 476 20.45 -1.00 10.60
C GLY A 476 21.24 0.25 10.29
N ASN A 477 20.54 1.29 9.83
CA ASN A 477 20.84 2.72 9.92
C ASN A 477 19.60 3.43 9.34
N GLY A 478 19.20 4.54 9.98
CA GLY A 478 17.94 5.24 9.73
C GLY A 478 17.53 5.37 8.27
N TRP A 479 16.21 5.24 8.08
CA TRP A 479 15.39 5.55 6.92
C TRP A 479 16.07 6.46 5.89
N THR A 480 16.11 6.03 4.62
CA THR A 480 16.51 6.89 3.51
C THR A 480 15.29 7.38 2.74
N THR A 481 14.83 8.60 3.04
CA THR A 481 14.01 9.38 2.09
C THR A 481 14.81 9.62 0.80
N THR A 482 14.18 10.01 -0.31
CA THR A 482 14.96 10.38 -1.52
C THR A 482 15.90 11.56 -1.24
N GLU A 483 15.57 12.41 -0.28
CA GLU A 483 16.46 13.48 0.20
C GLU A 483 17.66 12.92 0.96
N ASP A 484 17.47 11.92 1.82
CA ASP A 484 18.58 11.23 2.49
C ASP A 484 19.47 10.46 1.50
N VAL A 485 18.89 9.91 0.42
CA VAL A 485 19.67 9.27 -0.65
C VAL A 485 20.46 10.32 -1.44
N LYS A 486 19.84 11.44 -1.80
CA LYS A 486 20.52 12.57 -2.46
C LYS A 486 21.66 13.11 -1.59
N GLU A 487 21.46 13.15 -0.28
CA GLU A 487 22.47 13.60 0.67
C GLU A 487 23.59 12.56 0.80
N LYS A 488 23.27 11.27 0.92
CA LYS A 488 24.27 10.19 0.91
C LYS A 488 25.09 10.15 -0.39
N MET A 489 24.44 10.36 -1.54
CA MET A 489 25.13 10.44 -2.84
C MET A 489 26.04 11.67 -2.93
N LYS A 490 25.63 12.80 -2.33
CA LYS A 490 26.46 14.00 -2.24
C LYS A 490 27.69 13.75 -1.36
N ILE A 491 27.50 13.21 -0.15
CA ILE A 491 28.58 12.87 0.78
C ILE A 491 29.56 11.89 0.13
N LEU A 492 29.06 10.85 -0.56
CA LEU A 492 29.88 9.88 -1.27
C LEU A 492 30.79 10.53 -2.33
N LEU A 493 30.25 11.47 -3.12
CA LEU A 493 31.02 12.18 -4.14
C LEU A 493 32.06 13.12 -3.50
N GLU A 494 31.71 13.78 -2.39
CA GLU A 494 32.62 14.64 -1.63
C GLU A 494 33.77 13.85 -0.97
N GLU A 495 33.48 12.68 -0.41
CA GLU A 495 34.46 11.75 0.15
C GLU A 495 35.40 11.19 -0.92
N PHE A 496 34.84 10.81 -2.08
CA PHE A 496 35.63 10.33 -3.20
C PHE A 496 36.56 11.42 -3.76
N GLU A 497 36.08 12.66 -3.84
CA GLU A 497 36.88 13.81 -4.25
C GLU A 497 37.99 14.12 -3.23
N SER A 498 37.70 14.03 -1.93
CA SER A 498 38.65 14.29 -0.84
C SER A 498 39.76 13.24 -0.69
N GLY A 499 39.78 12.20 -1.54
CA GLY A 499 40.82 11.17 -1.56
C GLY A 499 40.31 9.73 -1.52
N GLY A 500 38.99 9.50 -1.55
CA GLY A 500 38.39 8.17 -1.53
C GLY A 500 38.75 7.29 -2.75
N ASP A 501 38.63 5.97 -2.55
CA ASP A 501 38.94 4.95 -3.56
C ASP A 501 37.77 4.69 -4.52
N SER A 502 38.06 4.44 -5.80
CA SER A 502 37.02 4.25 -6.82
C SER A 502 36.28 2.91 -6.65
N ARG A 503 36.90 1.89 -6.03
CA ARG A 503 36.20 0.63 -5.72
C ARG A 503 35.23 0.82 -4.57
N GLU A 504 35.62 1.57 -3.54
CA GLU A 504 34.73 1.87 -2.41
C GLU A 504 33.56 2.75 -2.84
N ALA A 505 33.79 3.81 -3.62
CA ALA A 505 32.71 4.63 -4.15
C ALA A 505 31.71 3.81 -4.98
N ARG A 506 32.20 2.92 -5.87
CA ARG A 506 31.33 2.00 -6.63
C ARG A 506 30.56 1.03 -5.73
N ARG A 507 31.20 0.51 -4.69
CA ARG A 507 30.57 -0.38 -3.71
C ARG A 507 29.46 0.37 -2.97
N CYS A 508 29.72 1.57 -2.47
CA CYS A 508 28.74 2.40 -1.80
C CYS A 508 27.56 2.73 -2.72
N ILE A 509 27.79 3.10 -4.00
CA ILE A 509 26.70 3.34 -4.95
C ILE A 509 25.87 2.06 -5.15
N LYS A 510 26.50 0.88 -5.24
CA LYS A 510 25.80 -0.40 -5.34
C LYS A 510 24.98 -0.72 -4.08
N GLU A 511 25.55 -0.47 -2.90
CA GLU A 511 24.93 -0.72 -1.60
C GLU A 511 23.76 0.23 -1.30
N LEU A 512 23.63 1.36 -2.03
CA LEU A 512 22.42 2.18 -1.99
C LEU A 512 21.18 1.43 -2.51
N GLY A 513 21.35 0.41 -3.35
CA GLY A 513 20.26 -0.47 -3.79
C GLY A 513 19.18 0.21 -4.64
N MET A 514 19.51 1.31 -5.35
CA MET A 514 18.56 2.11 -6.12
C MET A 514 18.98 2.31 -7.59
N PRO A 515 18.98 1.23 -8.41
CA PRO A 515 19.47 1.28 -9.79
C PRO A 515 18.75 2.27 -10.70
N PHE A 516 17.46 2.53 -10.44
CA PHE A 516 16.65 3.50 -11.17
C PHE A 516 16.94 4.96 -10.79
N PHE A 517 17.63 5.20 -9.67
CA PHE A 517 17.97 6.53 -9.15
C PHE A 517 19.45 6.91 -9.36
N HIS A 518 20.22 6.07 -10.05
CA HIS A 518 21.64 6.32 -10.29
C HIS A 518 21.91 7.53 -11.21
N HIS A 519 20.93 8.00 -11.98
CA HIS A 519 21.00 9.27 -12.71
C HIS A 519 21.27 10.47 -11.78
N GLU A 520 20.91 10.38 -10.49
CA GLU A 520 21.22 11.43 -9.52
C GLU A 520 22.71 11.48 -9.16
N VAL A 521 23.42 10.34 -9.17
CA VAL A 521 24.89 10.30 -9.03
C VAL A 521 25.56 10.98 -10.22
N VAL A 522 25.04 10.74 -11.43
CA VAL A 522 25.52 11.39 -12.66
C VAL A 522 25.26 12.90 -12.58
N LYS A 523 24.03 13.30 -12.22
CA LYS A 523 23.67 14.72 -12.08
C LYS A 523 24.57 15.44 -11.06
N LYS A 524 24.66 14.92 -9.84
CA LYS A 524 25.48 15.52 -8.77
C LYS A 524 26.96 15.50 -9.11
N GLY A 525 27.45 14.45 -9.77
CA GLY A 525 28.84 14.38 -10.23
C GLY A 525 29.16 15.44 -11.28
N VAL A 526 28.30 15.63 -12.28
CA VAL A 526 28.49 16.67 -13.31
C VAL A 526 28.35 18.08 -12.72
N VAL A 527 27.36 18.31 -11.84
CA VAL A 527 27.23 19.59 -11.13
C VAL A 527 28.45 19.88 -10.26
N MET A 528 28.97 18.88 -9.53
CA MET A 528 30.18 19.04 -8.72
C MET A 528 31.40 19.41 -9.56
N MET A 529 31.57 18.83 -10.74
CA MET A 529 32.65 19.20 -11.68
C MET A 529 32.51 20.64 -12.20
N MET A 530 31.29 21.15 -12.28
CA MET A 530 31.02 22.53 -12.71
C MET A 530 31.24 23.56 -11.58
N GLU A 531 30.85 23.20 -10.35
CA GLU A 531 30.96 24.07 -9.17
C GLU A 531 32.39 24.11 -8.60
N LYS A 532 33.12 22.99 -8.65
CA LYS A 532 34.42 22.83 -7.98
C LYS A 532 35.55 22.58 -8.98
N LYS A 533 36.52 23.50 -9.01
CA LYS A 533 37.72 23.37 -9.85
C LYS A 533 38.68 22.31 -9.31
N GLY A 534 39.26 21.51 -10.20
CA GLY A 534 40.32 20.54 -9.90
C GLY A 534 39.83 19.13 -9.54
N CYS A 535 38.52 18.86 -9.57
CA CYS A 535 37.96 17.52 -9.36
C CYS A 535 37.48 16.85 -10.66
N GLU A 536 37.62 17.52 -11.81
CA GLU A 536 36.98 17.15 -13.07
C GLU A 536 37.40 15.75 -13.53
N GLU A 537 38.71 15.50 -13.68
CA GLU A 537 39.20 14.21 -14.17
C GLU A 537 38.94 13.06 -13.19
N ARG A 538 38.89 13.35 -11.88
CA ARG A 538 38.69 12.33 -10.85
C ARG A 538 37.24 11.86 -10.84
N VAL A 539 36.29 12.79 -10.76
CA VAL A 539 34.84 12.49 -10.79
C VAL A 539 34.45 11.92 -12.15
N TRP A 540 35.00 12.44 -13.25
CA TRP A 540 34.80 11.86 -14.58
C TRP A 540 35.31 10.42 -14.68
N GLY A 541 36.48 10.13 -14.08
CA GLY A 541 37.03 8.78 -13.99
C GLY A 541 36.11 7.81 -13.23
N LEU A 542 35.49 8.25 -12.13
CA LEU A 542 34.50 7.45 -11.40
C LEU A 542 33.27 7.14 -12.27
N LEU A 543 32.71 8.15 -12.95
CA LEU A 543 31.56 7.96 -13.85
C LEU A 543 31.89 6.99 -14.99
N ARG A 544 33.11 7.08 -15.55
CA ARG A 544 33.63 6.17 -16.58
C ARG A 544 33.70 4.73 -16.08
N GLU A 545 34.26 4.52 -14.88
CA GLU A 545 34.35 3.19 -14.29
C GLU A 545 32.97 2.61 -13.92
N CYS A 546 32.03 3.45 -13.50
CA CYS A 546 30.65 3.05 -13.20
C CYS A 546 29.87 2.68 -14.47
N PHE A 547 30.13 3.36 -15.58
CA PHE A 547 29.53 3.06 -16.88
C PHE A 547 30.14 1.79 -17.51
N GLY A 548 31.47 1.69 -17.54
CA GLY A 548 32.17 0.57 -18.17
C GLY A 548 32.01 -0.78 -17.49
N THR A 549 31.62 -0.80 -16.21
CA THR A 549 31.33 -2.05 -15.47
C THR A 549 29.89 -2.55 -15.67
N GLY A 550 29.02 -1.78 -16.33
CA GLY A 550 27.62 -2.14 -16.60
C GLY A 550 26.75 -2.38 -15.35
N LEU A 551 27.30 -2.12 -14.16
CA LEU A 551 26.72 -2.55 -12.89
C LEU A 551 25.85 -1.47 -12.23
N VAL A 552 25.98 -0.20 -12.63
CA VAL A 552 25.40 0.94 -11.90
C VAL A 552 24.91 2.07 -12.82
N VAL A 553 25.54 2.38 -13.95
CA VAL A 553 25.03 3.45 -14.83
C VAL A 553 24.79 2.89 -16.23
N THR A 554 23.54 2.53 -16.52
CA THR A 554 23.11 2.17 -17.88
C THR A 554 23.14 3.41 -18.78
N VAL A 555 23.19 3.22 -20.10
CA VAL A 555 23.07 4.32 -21.09
C VAL A 555 21.86 5.21 -20.78
N ASN A 556 20.75 4.62 -20.32
CA ASN A 556 19.54 5.34 -19.90
C ASN A 556 19.78 6.22 -18.65
N GLN A 557 20.41 5.68 -17.60
CA GLN A 557 20.71 6.46 -16.37
C GLN A 557 21.75 7.56 -16.63
N MET A 558 22.72 7.30 -17.51
CA MET A 558 23.69 8.30 -17.94
C MET A 558 23.00 9.44 -18.71
N THR A 559 22.20 9.11 -19.71
CA THR A 559 21.43 10.07 -20.51
C THR A 559 20.52 10.92 -19.64
N LYS A 560 19.76 10.29 -18.73
CA LYS A 560 18.90 10.99 -17.77
C LYS A 560 19.67 11.93 -16.86
N GLY A 561 20.83 11.51 -16.35
CA GLY A 561 21.67 12.35 -15.50
C GLY A 561 22.05 13.66 -16.20
N PHE A 562 22.50 13.58 -17.45
CA PHE A 562 22.79 14.76 -18.27
C PHE A 562 21.53 15.59 -18.53
N VAL A 563 20.39 15.00 -18.91
CA VAL A 563 19.12 15.74 -19.08
C VAL A 563 18.77 16.55 -17.82
N ARG A 564 18.92 15.96 -16.63
CA ARG A 564 18.64 16.62 -15.35
C ARG A 564 19.57 17.78 -15.05
N VAL A 565 20.86 17.68 -15.41
CA VAL A 565 21.80 18.81 -15.28
C VAL A 565 21.36 19.93 -16.20
N GLY A 566 20.99 19.58 -17.43
CA GLY A 566 20.37 20.47 -18.40
C GLY A 566 19.20 21.25 -17.80
N GLU A 567 18.19 20.54 -17.27
CA GLU A 567 17.00 21.14 -16.61
C GLU A 567 17.35 22.15 -15.50
N SER A 568 18.48 21.95 -14.80
CA SER A 568 18.93 22.84 -13.73
C SER A 568 19.93 23.92 -14.17
N LEU A 569 20.24 24.06 -15.47
CA LEU A 569 21.26 25.00 -15.95
C LEU A 569 20.92 26.46 -15.65
N ASP A 570 19.65 26.84 -15.72
CA ASP A 570 19.24 28.23 -15.48
C ASP A 570 19.50 28.65 -14.03
N ASP A 571 19.30 27.74 -13.08
CA ASP A 571 19.64 27.94 -11.67
C ASP A 571 21.16 27.88 -11.45
N LEU A 572 21.86 26.92 -12.08
CA LEU A 572 23.32 26.76 -11.96
C LEU A 572 24.10 27.99 -12.48
N VAL A 573 23.58 28.69 -13.49
CA VAL A 573 24.21 29.91 -14.03
C VAL A 573 24.24 31.04 -12.99
N LEU A 574 23.33 31.03 -12.01
CA LEU A 574 23.33 32.01 -10.93
C LEU A 574 24.58 31.88 -10.04
N ASP A 575 25.04 30.64 -9.84
CA ASP A 575 26.20 30.33 -8.99
C ASP A 575 27.51 30.14 -9.78
N VAL A 576 27.41 29.68 -11.03
CA VAL A 576 28.54 29.39 -11.95
C VAL A 576 28.30 30.07 -13.31
N PRO A 577 28.87 31.27 -13.55
CA PRO A 577 28.56 32.07 -14.74
C PRO A 577 28.85 31.40 -16.10
N ASP A 578 29.81 30.48 -16.14
CA ASP A 578 30.22 29.72 -17.32
C ASP A 578 29.59 28.30 -17.38
N ALA A 579 28.60 28.00 -16.53
CA ALA A 579 27.94 26.69 -16.44
C ALA A 579 27.44 26.17 -17.79
N ARG A 580 26.86 27.04 -18.63
CA ARG A 580 26.35 26.62 -19.96
C ARG A 580 27.47 26.19 -20.91
N GLU A 581 28.64 26.82 -20.83
CA GLU A 581 29.79 26.48 -21.68
C GLU A 581 30.43 25.19 -21.19
N GLN A 582 30.67 25.07 -19.89
CA GLN A 582 31.20 23.85 -19.28
C GLN A 582 30.31 22.63 -19.54
N TYR A 583 28.99 22.76 -19.37
CA TYR A 583 28.06 21.68 -19.63
C TYR A 583 28.09 21.23 -21.11
N ARG A 584 28.20 22.15 -22.07
CA ARG A 584 28.38 21.79 -23.49
C ARG A 584 29.65 20.97 -23.70
N CYS A 585 30.77 21.39 -23.12
CA CYS A 585 32.02 20.64 -23.20
C CYS A 585 31.88 19.22 -22.62
N TYR A 586 31.17 19.06 -21.51
CA TYR A 586 30.91 17.74 -20.91
C TYR A 586 29.98 16.88 -21.76
N VAL A 587 28.95 17.46 -22.40
CA VAL A 587 28.08 16.73 -23.34
C VAL A 587 28.88 16.24 -24.54
N ASP A 588 29.74 17.07 -25.12
CA ASP A 588 30.57 16.68 -26.27
C ASP A 588 31.58 15.59 -25.90
N ARG A 589 32.18 15.68 -24.70
CA ARG A 589 33.06 14.63 -24.16
C ARG A 589 32.30 13.32 -23.92
N ALA A 590 31.09 13.38 -23.36
CA ALA A 590 30.26 12.21 -23.13
C ALA A 590 29.81 11.53 -24.45
N LYS A 591 29.55 12.31 -25.51
CA LYS A 591 29.32 11.76 -26.86
C LYS A 591 30.55 11.05 -27.42
N MET A 592 31.74 11.63 -27.26
CA MET A 592 33.00 11.00 -27.70
C MET A 592 33.30 9.70 -26.95
N GLU A 593 32.94 9.61 -25.67
CA GLU A 593 33.11 8.40 -24.84
C GLU A 593 31.97 7.37 -25.00
N GLY A 594 30.99 7.63 -25.88
CA GLY A 594 29.87 6.72 -26.15
C GLY A 594 28.83 6.63 -25.03
N TRP A 595 28.80 7.61 -24.12
CA TRP A 595 27.86 7.68 -23.01
C TRP A 595 26.51 8.25 -23.43
N LEU A 596 26.52 9.14 -24.43
CA LEU A 596 25.36 9.81 -25.00
C LEU A 596 25.28 9.53 -26.51
N ASP A 597 24.07 9.43 -27.03
CA ASP A 597 23.85 9.29 -28.46
C ASP A 597 24.30 10.56 -29.22
N ALA A 598 24.77 10.40 -30.46
CA ALA A 598 25.18 11.53 -31.30
C ALA A 598 24.05 12.56 -31.52
N SER A 599 22.79 12.09 -31.54
CA SER A 599 21.58 12.89 -31.67
C SER A 599 21.15 13.61 -30.38
N PHE A 600 21.82 13.35 -29.24
CA PHE A 600 21.51 13.99 -27.97
C PHE A 600 21.62 15.51 -28.10
N THR A 601 20.48 16.19 -27.97
CA THR A 601 20.36 17.64 -28.02
C THR A 601 19.59 18.09 -26.79
N TYR A 602 20.15 19.04 -26.05
CA TYR A 602 19.45 19.66 -24.93
C TYR A 602 18.83 20.97 -25.41
N ILE A 603 17.50 21.08 -25.31
CA ILE A 603 16.77 22.30 -25.63
C ILE A 603 16.86 23.22 -24.41
N ALA A 604 17.79 24.18 -24.45
CA ALA A 604 17.73 25.33 -23.57
C ALA A 604 16.54 26.18 -24.04
N ASN A 605 15.47 26.24 -23.24
CA ASN A 605 14.50 27.31 -23.41
C ASN A 605 15.25 28.63 -23.24
N SER A 606 15.14 29.48 -24.27
CA SER A 606 15.86 30.74 -24.40
C SER A 606 15.41 31.76 -23.38
#